data_AF-A0A1Y1UQD6-F1
#
_entry.id   AF-A0A1Y1UQD6-F1
#
_cell.length_a   1.000
_cell.length_b   1.000
_cell.length_c   1.000
_cell.angle_alpha   90.00
_cell.angle_beta   90.00
_cell.angle_gamma   90.00
#
_symmetry.space_group_name_H-M   'P 1'
#
loop_
_entity.id
_entity.type
_entity.pdbx_description
1 polymer ?
#
loop_
_entity_poly.entity_id
_entity_poly.type
_entity_poly.pdbx_seq_one_letter_code
_entity_poly.pdbx_strand_id
1 'polypeptide(L)'
;MLECWAYSGLVSRMILPLGLNVRSAELSLKSVMLPPPADALEREERRASVWMALYHDTIASAASGWGTSMNLDELTVPLPVSAADFEEGPERMPPNPQDIESPDFWTKHPIPDSFVMCVKASVLLNRVNRFVRKWKNRHLRDDDDLDGMNRPEFRELANAIACFQMSFPVSLRNPTRLNAKRKLDIDLIAAHMMPHAAAICLYEPFADVSDHTDQPARRILAAAQSIVSIVQQLAGTVGDGASNFSSIMHSSASVCLVTSARTSLLFVWISKSLGELILPRTRY
;
A
#
# COMPACT_ATOMS: atom_id res chain seq x y z
N MET A 1 15.74 -10.03 3.40
CA MET A 1 14.64 -9.26 4.04
C MET A 1 15.14 -8.43 5.22
N LEU A 2 15.90 -9.01 6.16
CA LEU A 2 16.44 -8.28 7.32
C LEU A 2 17.21 -7.00 6.94
N GLU A 3 18.20 -7.13 6.07
CA GLU A 3 19.03 -6.01 5.63
C GLU A 3 18.20 -4.90 4.99
N CYS A 4 17.29 -5.24 4.07
CA CYS A 4 16.41 -4.28 3.40
C CYS A 4 15.57 -3.48 4.40
N TRP A 5 14.97 -4.15 5.39
CA TRP A 5 14.20 -3.48 6.45
C TRP A 5 15.10 -2.58 7.31
N ALA A 6 16.27 -3.07 7.72
CA ALA A 6 17.22 -2.32 8.54
C ALA A 6 17.74 -1.06 7.81
N TYR A 7 18.12 -1.17 6.53
CA TYR A 7 18.56 -0.04 5.73
C TYR A 7 17.44 0.98 5.46
N SER A 8 16.21 0.51 5.20
CA SER A 8 15.04 1.40 5.07
C SER A 8 14.79 2.18 6.37
N GLY A 9 15.02 1.55 7.52
CA GLY A 9 14.96 2.21 8.82
C GLY A 9 16.05 3.25 9.04
N LEU A 10 17.27 3.03 8.52
CA LEU A 10 18.33 4.04 8.55
C LEU A 10 17.96 5.28 7.71
N VAL A 11 17.42 5.07 6.50
CA VAL A 11 16.91 6.17 5.65
C VAL A 11 15.83 6.95 6.38
N SER A 12 14.86 6.25 6.98
CA SER A 12 13.77 6.86 7.74
C SER A 12 14.27 7.73 8.89
N ARG A 13 15.32 7.29 9.60
CA ARG A 13 15.93 8.07 10.68
C ARG A 13 16.66 9.32 10.21
N MET A 14 17.17 9.34 8.98
CA MET A 14 17.86 10.51 8.42
C MET A 14 16.89 11.62 8.00
N ILE A 15 15.63 11.30 7.69
CA ILE A 15 14.60 12.30 7.33
C ILE A 15 14.41 13.36 8.43
N LEU A 16 14.44 12.93 9.70
CA LEU A 16 14.19 13.78 10.86
C LEU A 16 15.27 14.87 11.05
N PRO A 17 16.57 14.57 11.20
CA PRO A 17 17.60 15.60 11.36
C PRO A 17 17.76 16.47 10.12
N LEU A 18 17.39 15.98 8.93
CA LEU A 18 17.35 16.78 7.70
C LEU A 18 16.15 17.74 7.64
N GLY A 19 15.18 17.64 8.57
CA GLY A 19 14.00 18.49 8.62
C GLY A 19 12.98 18.22 7.53
N LEU A 20 13.02 17.04 6.90
CA LEU A 20 12.24 16.74 5.72
C LEU A 20 10.81 16.26 6.03
N ASN A 21 10.51 15.84 7.26
CA ASN A 21 9.19 15.33 7.66
C ASN A 21 8.16 16.42 8.01
N VAL A 22 8.55 17.69 8.01
CA VAL A 22 7.70 18.81 8.44
C VAL A 22 7.37 19.77 7.29
N ARG A 23 6.20 20.43 7.36
CA ARG A 23 5.80 21.46 6.39
C ARG A 23 6.76 22.66 6.35
N SER A 24 7.34 23.00 7.50
CA SER A 24 8.33 24.06 7.63
C SER A 24 9.41 23.66 8.61
N ALA A 25 10.66 23.75 8.16
CA ALA A 25 11.84 23.51 8.98
C ALA A 25 11.96 24.50 10.16
N GLU A 26 11.37 25.70 10.03
CA GLU A 26 11.34 26.72 11.10
C GLU A 26 10.49 26.28 12.30
N LEU A 27 9.56 25.35 12.09
CA LEU A 27 8.71 24.79 13.14
C LEU A 27 9.39 23.60 13.85
N SER A 28 10.62 23.25 13.48
CA SER A 28 11.36 22.16 14.11
C SER A 28 11.80 22.55 15.53
N LEU A 29 11.67 21.60 16.46
CA LEU A 29 12.09 21.77 17.86
C LEU A 29 13.60 22.03 18.01
N LYS A 30 14.40 21.63 17.02
CA LYS A 30 15.86 21.82 16.97
C LYS A 30 16.28 22.25 15.56
N SER A 31 17.48 22.82 15.47
CA SER A 31 18.11 23.13 14.18
C SER A 31 18.15 21.90 13.28
N VAL A 32 17.64 22.05 12.07
CA VAL A 32 17.72 21.02 11.02
C VAL A 32 19.04 21.16 10.26
N MET A 33 19.51 20.07 9.65
CA MET A 33 20.78 20.04 8.93
C MET A 33 20.72 20.70 7.56
N LEU A 34 19.55 20.67 6.90
CA LEU A 34 19.38 21.28 5.57
C LEU A 34 18.91 22.73 5.70
N PRO A 35 19.42 23.65 4.87
CA PRO A 35 18.82 24.98 4.72
C PRO A 35 17.42 24.88 4.08
N PRO A 36 16.61 25.94 4.10
CA PRO A 36 15.41 26.04 3.28
C PRO A 36 15.72 25.71 1.80
N PRO A 37 14.76 25.12 1.06
CA PRO A 37 14.98 24.81 -0.35
C PRO A 37 15.23 26.09 -1.15
N ALA A 38 16.16 26.03 -2.11
CA ALA A 38 16.55 27.15 -2.95
C ALA A 38 15.45 27.54 -3.94
N ASP A 39 14.69 26.56 -4.44
CA ASP A 39 13.61 26.76 -5.38
C ASP A 39 12.47 25.73 -5.20
N ALA A 40 11.47 25.81 -6.08
CA ALA A 40 10.33 24.90 -6.07
C ALA A 40 10.72 23.46 -6.45
N LEU A 41 11.73 23.27 -7.30
CA LEU A 41 12.17 21.96 -7.73
C LEU A 41 12.85 21.21 -6.59
N GLU A 42 13.82 21.84 -5.91
CA GLU A 42 14.49 21.26 -4.74
C GLU A 42 13.49 20.91 -3.63
N ARG A 43 12.47 21.76 -3.44
CA ARG A 43 11.38 21.49 -2.52
C ARG A 43 10.63 20.19 -2.88
N GLU A 44 10.31 19.96 -4.15
CA GLU A 44 9.63 18.73 -4.59
C GLU A 44 10.56 17.51 -4.62
N GLU A 45 11.85 17.66 -4.93
CA GLU A 45 12.84 16.57 -4.81
C GLU A 45 12.92 16.05 -3.37
N ARG A 46 13.00 16.97 -2.41
CA ARG A 46 12.95 16.67 -0.98
C ARG A 46 11.64 15.97 -0.60
N ARG A 47 10.51 16.46 -1.12
CA ARG A 47 9.18 15.88 -0.88
C ARG A 47 9.05 14.45 -1.41
N ALA A 48 9.42 14.25 -2.68
CA ALA A 48 9.41 12.94 -3.33
C ALA A 48 10.31 11.95 -2.58
N SER A 49 11.48 12.39 -2.10
CA SER A 49 12.40 11.56 -1.32
C SER A 49 11.77 11.03 -0.03
N VAL A 50 11.01 11.86 0.69
CA VAL A 50 10.31 11.45 1.92
C VAL A 50 9.22 10.43 1.63
N TRP A 51 8.43 10.66 0.60
CA TRP A 51 7.34 9.74 0.22
C TRP A 51 7.87 8.42 -0.35
N MET A 52 8.98 8.44 -1.07
CA MET A 52 9.69 7.23 -1.50
C MET A 52 10.26 6.45 -0.33
N ALA A 53 10.82 7.12 0.68
CA ALA A 53 11.28 6.47 1.89
C ALA A 53 10.10 5.79 2.63
N LEU A 54 8.95 6.46 2.75
CA LEU A 54 7.75 5.88 3.36
C LEU A 54 7.26 4.66 2.57
N TYR A 55 7.23 4.78 1.24
CA TYR A 55 6.88 3.68 0.34
C TYR A 55 7.76 2.45 0.64
N HIS A 56 9.08 2.61 0.61
CA HIS A 56 10.01 1.49 0.81
C HIS A 56 9.96 0.92 2.24
N ASP A 57 9.88 1.77 3.26
CA ASP A 57 9.71 1.34 4.66
C ASP A 57 8.41 0.54 4.85
N THR A 58 7.33 0.97 4.19
CA THR A 58 6.03 0.27 4.19
C THR A 58 6.13 -1.10 3.51
N ILE A 59 6.72 -1.17 2.32
CA ILE A 59 6.85 -2.44 1.58
C ILE A 59 7.77 -3.42 2.32
N ALA A 60 8.89 -2.94 2.87
CA ALA A 60 9.81 -3.77 3.67
C ALA A 60 9.15 -4.28 4.97
N SER A 61 8.36 -3.43 5.63
CA SER A 61 7.56 -3.80 6.80
C SER A 61 6.49 -4.84 6.46
N ALA A 62 5.77 -4.66 5.34
CA ALA A 62 4.75 -5.59 4.88
C ALA A 62 5.33 -6.97 4.54
N ALA A 63 6.51 -7.01 3.91
CA ALA A 63 7.20 -8.25 3.56
C ALA A 63 7.75 -9.02 4.77
N SER A 64 8.23 -8.31 5.80
CA SER A 64 8.88 -8.91 6.97
C SER A 64 7.93 -9.20 8.14
N GLY A 65 6.79 -8.51 8.20
CA GLY A 65 5.90 -8.51 9.36
C GLY A 65 6.35 -7.61 10.51
N TRP A 66 7.50 -6.92 10.39
CA TRP A 66 8.01 -6.02 11.42
C TRP A 66 7.40 -4.61 11.31
N GLY A 67 7.61 -3.78 12.34
CA GLY A 67 7.13 -2.40 12.36
C GLY A 67 7.78 -1.51 11.30
N THR A 68 7.10 -0.43 10.93
CA THR A 68 7.66 0.64 10.09
C THR A 68 8.54 1.54 10.95
N SER A 69 9.55 2.14 10.34
CA SER A 69 10.45 3.08 11.00
C SER A 69 9.94 4.52 10.93
N MET A 70 9.16 4.87 9.91
CA MET A 70 8.52 6.18 9.80
C MET A 70 7.24 6.22 10.63
N ASN A 71 7.09 7.30 11.41
CA ASN A 71 5.86 7.60 12.13
C ASN A 71 4.95 8.48 11.25
N LEU A 72 3.81 7.93 10.83
CA LEU A 72 2.82 8.67 10.04
C LEU A 72 2.23 9.86 10.83
N ASP A 73 2.16 9.75 12.16
CA ASP A 73 1.57 10.76 13.04
C ASP A 73 2.45 12.03 13.10
N GLU A 74 3.72 11.96 12.64
CA GLU A 74 4.68 13.08 12.58
C GLU A 74 5.01 13.52 11.14
N LEU A 75 4.37 12.91 10.15
CA LEU A 75 4.59 13.20 8.74
C LEU A 75 3.59 14.25 8.26
N THR A 76 3.99 15.51 8.30
CA THR A 76 3.10 16.64 7.92
C THR A 76 3.34 17.16 6.50
N VAL A 77 4.28 16.55 5.78
CA VAL A 77 4.68 16.94 4.42
C VAL A 77 3.50 16.81 3.45
N PRO A 78 3.26 17.78 2.55
CA PRO A 78 2.30 17.63 1.46
C PRO A 78 2.66 16.45 0.54
N LEU A 79 1.65 15.89 -0.13
CA LEU A 79 1.86 14.91 -1.19
C LEU A 79 2.72 15.49 -2.33
N PRO A 80 3.37 14.64 -3.15
CA PRO A 80 4.13 15.10 -4.32
C PRO A 80 3.23 15.79 -5.37
N VAL A 81 3.84 16.61 -6.21
CA VAL A 81 3.22 17.12 -7.45
C VAL A 81 3.11 16.02 -8.51
N SER A 82 2.45 16.32 -9.65
CA SER A 82 2.41 15.37 -10.76
C SER A 82 3.79 15.21 -11.40
N ALA A 83 4.04 14.06 -12.03
CA ALA A 83 5.27 13.86 -12.79
C ALA A 83 5.43 14.89 -13.92
N ALA A 84 4.32 15.33 -14.53
CA ALA A 84 4.35 16.37 -15.56
C ALA A 84 4.83 17.72 -15.00
N ASP A 85 4.27 18.16 -13.87
CA ASP A 85 4.70 19.42 -13.23
C ASP A 85 6.15 19.33 -12.74
N PHE A 86 6.57 18.15 -12.25
CA PHE A 86 7.95 17.91 -11.84
C PHE A 86 8.95 18.10 -12.99
N GLU A 87 8.63 17.56 -14.18
CA GLU A 87 9.46 17.66 -15.39
C GLU A 87 9.42 19.06 -16.03
N GLU A 88 8.33 19.82 -15.87
CA GLU A 88 8.25 21.22 -16.33
C GLU A 88 9.18 22.16 -15.51
N GLY A 89 9.56 21.76 -14.28
CA GLY A 89 10.51 22.49 -13.46
C GLY A 89 9.89 23.65 -12.64
N PRO A 90 10.72 24.50 -12.03
CA PRO A 90 10.30 25.35 -10.91
C PRO A 90 9.30 26.47 -11.28
N GLU A 91 9.19 26.84 -12.55
CA GLU A 91 8.28 27.91 -13.01
C GLU A 91 6.79 27.55 -12.86
N ARG A 92 6.45 26.26 -12.95
CA ARG A 92 5.06 25.77 -12.94
C ARG A 92 4.90 24.57 -12.01
N MET A 93 5.32 24.75 -10.76
CA MET A 93 5.29 23.68 -9.75
C MET A 93 4.51 24.11 -8.50
N PRO A 94 3.17 24.27 -8.60
CA PRO A 94 2.34 24.57 -7.45
C PRO A 94 2.36 23.39 -6.46
N PRO A 95 2.41 23.65 -5.14
CA PRO A 95 2.42 22.58 -4.15
C PRO A 95 1.11 21.78 -4.19
N ASN A 96 1.19 20.47 -3.96
CA ASN A 96 0.00 19.65 -3.83
C ASN A 96 -0.84 20.13 -2.62
N PRO A 97 -2.15 20.37 -2.79
CA PRO A 97 -3.00 20.88 -1.72
C PRO A 97 -3.33 19.84 -0.63
N GLN A 98 -2.99 18.56 -0.84
CA GLN A 98 -3.30 17.47 0.09
C GLN A 98 -2.05 16.96 0.81
N ASP A 99 -2.26 16.50 2.03
CA ASP A 99 -1.35 15.76 2.90
C ASP A 99 -2.12 14.65 3.63
N ILE A 100 -1.46 13.90 4.51
CA ILE A 100 -2.07 12.76 5.22
C ILE A 100 -3.26 13.14 6.13
N GLU A 101 -3.34 14.40 6.57
CA GLU A 101 -4.38 14.90 7.46
C GLU A 101 -5.62 15.39 6.69
N SER A 102 -5.53 15.46 5.37
CA SER A 102 -6.61 15.97 4.52
C SER A 102 -7.88 15.11 4.67
N PRO A 103 -9.05 15.71 4.97
CA PRO A 103 -10.28 14.95 5.25
C PRO A 103 -10.80 14.18 4.03
N ASP A 104 -10.43 14.60 2.82
CA ASP A 104 -10.79 13.98 1.55
C ASP A 104 -9.65 13.14 0.95
N PHE A 105 -8.66 12.74 1.76
CA PHE A 105 -7.47 12.00 1.30
C PHE A 105 -7.81 10.76 0.46
N TRP A 106 -8.86 10.02 0.84
CA TRP A 106 -9.26 8.78 0.17
C TRP A 106 -10.30 8.96 -0.94
N THR A 107 -10.90 10.14 -1.08
CA THR A 107 -12.09 10.34 -1.94
C THR A 107 -11.86 11.34 -3.05
N LYS A 108 -10.96 12.32 -2.88
CA LYS A 108 -10.63 13.33 -3.87
C LYS A 108 -9.15 13.27 -4.23
N HIS A 109 -8.86 13.38 -5.52
CA HIS A 109 -7.51 13.31 -6.09
C HIS A 109 -7.26 14.54 -6.98
N PRO A 110 -6.96 15.71 -6.39
CA PRO A 110 -6.72 16.95 -7.13
C PRO A 110 -5.50 16.86 -8.05
N ILE A 111 -4.52 16.03 -7.68
CA ILE A 111 -3.36 15.67 -8.51
C ILE A 111 -3.55 14.21 -8.97
N PRO A 112 -4.15 13.97 -10.16
CA PRO A 112 -4.44 12.63 -10.68
C PRO A 112 -3.17 12.03 -11.32
N ASP A 113 -2.19 11.69 -10.48
CA ASP A 113 -0.89 11.15 -10.89
C ASP A 113 -0.65 9.75 -10.28
N SER A 114 -0.01 8.87 -11.05
CA SER A 114 0.25 7.48 -10.64
C SER A 114 1.11 7.36 -9.39
N PHE A 115 2.16 8.19 -9.25
CA PHE A 115 3.04 8.19 -8.09
C PHE A 115 2.29 8.68 -6.85
N VAL A 116 1.49 9.73 -6.98
CA VAL A 116 0.63 10.22 -5.88
C VAL A 116 -0.36 9.14 -5.43
N MET A 117 -0.99 8.43 -6.36
CA MET A 117 -1.88 7.30 -6.03
C MET A 117 -1.13 6.14 -5.35
N CYS A 118 0.09 5.83 -5.80
CA CYS A 118 0.96 4.82 -5.20
C CYS A 118 1.33 5.17 -3.75
N VAL A 119 1.65 6.44 -3.49
CA VAL A 119 1.90 6.96 -2.14
C VAL A 119 0.68 6.79 -1.24
N LYS A 120 -0.51 7.19 -1.70
CA LYS A 120 -1.77 7.02 -0.94
C LYS A 120 -2.02 5.54 -0.61
N ALA A 121 -1.85 4.66 -1.58
CA ALA A 121 -2.02 3.22 -1.40
C ALA A 121 -0.98 2.63 -0.41
N SER A 122 0.23 3.18 -0.37
CA SER A 122 1.26 2.81 0.61
C SER A 122 0.89 3.25 2.02
N VAL A 123 0.42 4.49 2.19
CA VAL A 123 -0.11 4.98 3.48
C VAL A 123 -1.22 4.04 3.98
N LEU A 124 -2.13 3.64 3.12
CA LEU A 124 -3.22 2.71 3.46
C LEU A 124 -2.69 1.36 3.96
N LEU A 125 -1.78 0.74 3.20
CA LEU A 125 -1.16 -0.53 3.57
C LEU A 125 -0.37 -0.44 4.89
N ASN A 126 0.34 0.67 5.10
CA ASN A 126 1.06 0.96 6.33
C ASN A 126 0.12 0.96 7.55
N ARG A 127 -0.97 1.74 7.47
CA ARG A 127 -1.96 1.86 8.54
C ARG A 127 -2.62 0.51 8.85
N VAL A 128 -3.00 -0.26 7.83
CA VAL A 128 -3.56 -1.61 8.00
C VAL A 128 -2.57 -2.54 8.70
N ASN A 129 -1.33 -2.61 8.22
CA ASN A 129 -0.34 -3.50 8.83
C ASN A 129 0.00 -3.08 10.27
N ARG A 130 0.01 -1.77 10.58
CA ARG A 130 0.15 -1.25 11.95
C ARG A 130 -1.00 -1.75 12.84
N PHE A 131 -2.24 -1.63 12.39
CA PHE A 131 -3.41 -2.12 13.12
C PHE A 131 -3.33 -3.63 13.38
N VAL A 132 -3.06 -4.42 12.33
CA VAL A 132 -2.99 -5.89 12.43
C VAL A 132 -1.88 -6.34 13.37
N ARG A 133 -0.70 -5.71 13.32
CA ARG A 133 0.39 -6.00 14.26
C ARG A 133 0.00 -5.68 15.70
N LYS A 134 -0.63 -4.52 15.94
CA LYS A 134 -1.11 -4.16 17.28
C LYS A 134 -2.16 -5.15 17.77
N TRP A 135 -3.09 -5.56 16.90
CA TRP A 135 -4.10 -6.56 17.21
C TRP A 135 -3.47 -7.89 17.62
N LYS A 136 -2.53 -8.42 16.83
CA LYS A 136 -1.86 -9.71 17.11
C LYS A 136 -0.99 -9.70 18.37
N ASN A 137 -0.42 -8.55 18.74
CA ASN A 137 0.47 -8.41 19.90
C ASN A 137 -0.23 -7.91 21.18
N ARG A 138 -1.57 -7.79 21.18
CA ARG A 138 -2.34 -7.38 22.36
C ARG A 138 -2.34 -8.47 23.44
N HIS A 139 -2.74 -8.12 24.65
CA HIS A 139 -3.13 -9.11 25.65
C HIS A 139 -4.43 -9.78 25.22
N LEU A 140 -4.36 -11.08 24.94
CA LEU A 140 -5.51 -11.91 24.61
C LEU A 140 -6.50 -11.94 25.78
N ARG A 141 -7.78 -11.90 25.44
CA ARG A 141 -8.89 -12.08 26.40
C ARG A 141 -9.71 -13.25 25.92
N ASP A 142 -10.33 -13.96 26.85
CA ASP A 142 -11.22 -15.06 26.49
C ASP A 142 -12.36 -14.54 25.59
N ASP A 143 -12.63 -15.24 24.50
CA ASP A 143 -13.69 -14.96 23.51
C ASP A 143 -13.61 -13.60 22.79
N ASP A 144 -12.41 -13.00 22.62
CA ASP A 144 -12.24 -11.67 21.99
C ASP A 144 -11.84 -11.70 20.49
N ASP A 145 -11.88 -12.87 19.85
CA ASP A 145 -11.34 -13.08 18.50
C ASP A 145 -11.96 -12.14 17.45
N LEU A 146 -13.27 -11.86 17.54
CA LEU A 146 -14.00 -11.00 16.61
C LEU A 146 -14.12 -9.53 17.05
N ASP A 147 -13.73 -9.19 18.28
CA ASP A 147 -13.86 -7.83 18.82
C ASP A 147 -13.05 -6.80 18.02
N GLY A 148 -12.01 -7.25 17.32
CA GLY A 148 -11.16 -6.40 16.49
C GLY A 148 -11.93 -5.74 15.36
N MET A 149 -12.89 -6.44 14.74
CA MET A 149 -13.73 -5.87 13.68
C MET A 149 -14.71 -4.80 14.19
N ASN A 150 -15.03 -4.84 15.48
CA ASN A 150 -15.88 -3.84 16.13
C ASN A 150 -15.14 -2.56 16.48
N ARG A 151 -13.80 -2.54 16.38
CA ARG A 151 -12.99 -1.35 16.67
C ARG A 151 -13.26 -0.23 15.66
N PRO A 152 -13.33 1.03 16.12
CA PRO A 152 -13.45 2.18 15.21
C PRO A 152 -12.33 2.22 14.16
N GLU A 153 -11.09 1.93 14.56
CA GLU A 153 -9.93 1.90 13.65
C GLU A 153 -10.09 0.86 12.53
N PHE A 154 -10.63 -0.32 12.83
CA PHE A 154 -10.91 -1.33 11.80
C PHE A 154 -11.93 -0.81 10.78
N ARG A 155 -13.04 -0.24 11.26
CA ARG A 155 -14.12 0.28 10.39
C ARG A 155 -13.62 1.44 9.53
N GLU A 156 -12.80 2.31 10.10
CA GLU A 156 -12.16 3.40 9.37
C GLU A 156 -11.26 2.87 8.25
N LEU A 157 -10.40 1.88 8.53
CA LEU A 157 -9.51 1.30 7.54
C LEU A 157 -10.27 0.54 6.44
N ALA A 158 -11.29 -0.22 6.80
CA ALA A 158 -12.16 -0.90 5.84
C ALA A 158 -12.86 0.10 4.91
N ASN A 159 -13.35 1.22 5.47
CA ASN A 159 -13.94 2.29 4.68
C ASN A 159 -12.91 3.00 3.80
N ALA A 160 -11.71 3.28 4.30
CA ALA A 160 -10.63 3.90 3.53
C ALA A 160 -10.23 3.06 2.31
N ILE A 161 -10.12 1.73 2.47
CA ILE A 161 -9.87 0.80 1.35
C ILE A 161 -10.96 0.95 0.28
N ALA A 162 -12.23 0.87 0.68
CA ALA A 162 -13.35 0.95 -0.25
C ALA A 162 -13.41 2.31 -0.95
N CYS A 163 -13.32 3.41 -0.20
CA CYS A 163 -13.32 4.77 -0.74
C CYS A 163 -12.20 4.96 -1.77
N PHE A 164 -10.97 4.57 -1.43
CA PHE A 164 -9.82 4.74 -2.31
C PHE A 164 -9.95 3.92 -3.60
N GLN A 165 -10.45 2.69 -3.53
CA GLN A 165 -10.70 1.87 -4.72
C GLN A 165 -11.77 2.48 -5.64
N MET A 166 -12.84 3.06 -5.07
CA MET A 166 -13.94 3.64 -5.84
C MET A 166 -13.65 5.03 -6.41
N SER A 167 -12.69 5.75 -5.84
CA SER A 167 -12.40 7.14 -6.20
C SER A 167 -11.32 7.33 -7.28
N PHE A 168 -10.78 6.25 -7.86
CA PHE A 168 -9.74 6.33 -8.89
C PHE A 168 -10.17 7.27 -10.04
N PRO A 169 -9.34 8.30 -10.36
CA PRO A 169 -9.58 9.19 -11.49
C PRO A 169 -9.74 8.41 -12.80
N VAL A 170 -10.63 8.86 -13.69
CA VAL A 170 -10.92 8.19 -14.96
C VAL A 170 -9.64 7.92 -15.77
N SER A 171 -8.69 8.86 -15.77
CA SER A 171 -7.38 8.74 -16.43
C SER A 171 -6.49 7.61 -15.90
N LEU A 172 -6.73 7.15 -14.66
CA LEU A 172 -5.93 6.17 -13.93
C LEU A 172 -6.71 4.88 -13.58
N ARG A 173 -7.93 4.71 -14.09
CA ARG A 173 -8.73 3.49 -13.80
C ARG A 173 -8.18 2.22 -14.43
N ASN A 174 -7.45 2.35 -15.54
CA ASN A 174 -6.88 1.21 -16.25
C ASN A 174 -5.39 1.02 -15.91
N PRO A 175 -5.03 0.05 -15.05
CA PRO A 175 -3.63 -0.20 -14.68
C PRO A 175 -2.80 -0.84 -15.80
N THR A 176 -3.42 -1.32 -16.88
CA THR A 176 -2.71 -1.96 -18.00
C THR A 176 -2.41 -1.01 -19.16
N ARG A 177 -2.72 0.29 -18.98
CA ARG A 177 -2.45 1.30 -19.99
C ARG A 177 -0.94 1.43 -20.23
N LEU A 178 -0.54 1.26 -21.49
CA LEU A 178 0.83 1.51 -21.91
C LEU A 178 1.06 3.00 -22.15
N ASN A 179 2.24 3.48 -21.74
CA ASN A 179 2.69 4.82 -22.09
C ASN A 179 3.20 4.89 -23.55
N ALA A 180 3.58 6.09 -24.00
CA ALA A 180 4.10 6.33 -25.36
C ALA A 180 5.32 5.45 -25.71
N LYS A 181 6.06 4.96 -24.71
CA LYS A 181 7.23 4.07 -24.86
C LYS A 181 6.85 2.59 -24.76
N ARG A 182 5.56 2.24 -24.81
CA ARG A 182 5.03 0.88 -24.63
C ARG A 182 5.49 0.21 -23.33
N LYS A 183 5.57 1.00 -22.25
CA LYS A 183 5.89 0.52 -20.90
C LYS A 183 4.66 0.62 -20.01
N LEU A 184 4.54 -0.36 -19.13
CA LEU A 184 3.58 -0.35 -18.03
C LEU A 184 4.03 0.62 -16.95
N ASP A 185 3.06 1.31 -16.35
CA ASP A 185 3.25 2.22 -15.24
C ASP A 185 3.29 1.44 -13.92
N ILE A 186 4.48 1.37 -13.31
CA ILE A 186 4.73 0.58 -12.10
C ILE A 186 3.96 1.15 -10.91
N ASP A 187 3.94 2.47 -10.77
CA ASP A 187 3.28 3.15 -9.67
C ASP A 187 1.77 2.96 -9.75
N LEU A 188 1.22 3.02 -10.97
CA LEU A 188 -0.20 2.77 -11.18
C LEU A 188 -0.58 1.32 -10.84
N ILE A 189 0.20 0.35 -11.30
CA ILE A 189 -0.04 -1.07 -10.97
C ILE A 189 0.00 -1.27 -9.44
N ALA A 190 1.01 -0.71 -8.78
CA ALA A 190 1.16 -0.80 -7.34
C ALA A 190 -0.02 -0.14 -6.60
N ALA A 191 -0.49 1.02 -7.07
CA ALA A 191 -1.65 1.73 -6.51
C ALA A 191 -2.94 0.91 -6.59
N HIS A 192 -3.12 0.09 -7.64
CA HIS A 192 -4.26 -0.80 -7.79
C HIS A 192 -4.14 -2.08 -6.96
N MET A 193 -2.93 -2.65 -6.82
CA MET A 193 -2.73 -3.91 -6.10
C MET A 193 -2.73 -3.75 -4.57
N MET A 194 -2.08 -2.70 -4.05
CA MET A 194 -1.90 -2.51 -2.61
C MET A 194 -3.21 -2.44 -1.79
N PRO A 195 -4.30 -1.80 -2.26
CA PRO A 195 -5.57 -1.79 -1.54
C PRO A 195 -6.18 -3.19 -1.36
N HIS A 196 -6.01 -4.08 -2.35
CA HIS A 196 -6.43 -5.48 -2.21
C HIS A 196 -5.55 -6.24 -1.23
N ALA A 197 -4.23 -6.03 -1.26
CA ALA A 197 -3.34 -6.61 -0.26
C ALA A 197 -3.65 -6.11 1.16
N ALA A 198 -3.97 -4.82 1.30
CA ALA A 198 -4.43 -4.24 2.55
C ALA A 198 -5.76 -4.88 3.02
N ALA A 199 -6.71 -5.11 2.12
CA ALA A 199 -7.94 -5.84 2.47
C ALA A 199 -7.64 -7.25 2.97
N ILE A 200 -6.76 -8.00 2.30
CA ILE A 200 -6.35 -9.33 2.76
C ILE A 200 -5.78 -9.26 4.18
N CYS A 201 -4.78 -8.38 4.40
CA CYS A 201 -4.14 -8.23 5.71
C CYS A 201 -5.13 -7.83 6.81
N LEU A 202 -6.07 -6.91 6.52
CA LEU A 202 -7.02 -6.38 7.49
C LEU A 202 -8.01 -7.44 7.98
N TYR A 203 -8.55 -8.25 7.07
CA TYR A 203 -9.60 -9.23 7.37
C TYR A 203 -9.05 -10.60 7.78
N GLU A 204 -7.83 -10.95 7.38
CA GLU A 204 -7.25 -12.27 7.67
C GLU A 204 -7.30 -12.70 9.15
N PRO A 205 -6.96 -11.86 10.15
CA PRO A 205 -6.97 -12.28 11.54
C PRO A 205 -8.36 -12.70 12.06
N PHE A 206 -9.43 -12.40 11.32
CA PHE A 206 -10.82 -12.59 11.70
C PHE A 206 -11.54 -13.61 10.81
N ALA A 207 -10.84 -14.20 9.84
CA ALA A 207 -11.45 -15.06 8.84
C ALA A 207 -11.50 -16.51 9.30
N ASP A 208 -12.70 -17.08 9.34
CA ASP A 208 -12.89 -18.53 9.38
C ASP A 208 -13.00 -19.05 7.95
N VAL A 209 -11.88 -19.54 7.42
CA VAL A 209 -11.81 -20.05 6.05
C VAL A 209 -12.50 -21.41 5.90
N SER A 210 -12.86 -22.07 7.01
CA SER A 210 -13.63 -23.32 6.99
C SER A 210 -15.13 -23.09 6.78
N ASP A 211 -15.64 -21.91 7.14
CA ASP A 211 -17.02 -21.49 6.91
C ASP A 211 -17.16 -20.72 5.60
N HIS A 212 -17.91 -21.29 4.65
CA HIS A 212 -18.17 -20.65 3.35
C HIS A 212 -19.06 -19.40 3.43
N THR A 213 -19.77 -19.21 4.53
CA THR A 213 -20.64 -18.05 4.76
C THR A 213 -19.91 -16.89 5.44
N ASP A 214 -18.74 -17.17 6.03
CA ASP A 214 -17.94 -16.21 6.78
C ASP A 214 -17.62 -14.95 5.95
N GLN A 215 -17.90 -13.79 6.53
CA GLN A 215 -17.79 -12.52 5.80
C GLN A 215 -16.31 -12.14 5.57
N PRO A 216 -15.42 -12.12 6.59
CA PRO A 216 -13.99 -11.89 6.38
C PRO A 216 -13.35 -12.87 5.38
N ALA A 217 -13.66 -14.17 5.45
CA ALA A 217 -13.16 -15.15 4.48
C ALA A 217 -13.55 -14.79 3.03
N ARG A 218 -14.81 -14.42 2.79
CA ARG A 218 -15.24 -13.95 1.45
C ARG A 218 -14.53 -12.68 1.02
N ARG A 219 -14.23 -11.76 1.95
CA ARG A 219 -13.50 -10.51 1.65
C ARG A 219 -12.06 -10.79 1.22
N ILE A 220 -11.33 -11.64 1.94
CA ILE A 220 -9.93 -11.96 1.58
C ILE A 220 -9.86 -12.75 0.26
N LEU A 221 -10.82 -13.65 -0.01
CA LEU A 221 -10.89 -14.39 -1.26
C LEU A 221 -11.15 -13.46 -2.46
N ALA A 222 -12.13 -12.57 -2.35
CA ALA A 222 -12.43 -11.59 -3.40
C ALA A 222 -11.24 -10.68 -3.68
N ALA A 223 -10.54 -10.20 -2.64
CA ALA A 223 -9.35 -9.38 -2.81
C ALA A 223 -8.19 -10.13 -3.49
N ALA A 224 -7.97 -11.41 -3.13
CA ALA A 224 -6.98 -12.26 -3.80
C ALA A 224 -7.32 -12.46 -5.29
N GLN A 225 -8.59 -12.71 -5.60
CA GLN A 225 -9.06 -12.82 -7.00
C GLN A 225 -8.85 -11.53 -7.80
N SER A 226 -9.07 -10.36 -7.19
CA SER A 226 -8.79 -9.07 -7.84
C SER A 226 -7.31 -8.90 -8.17
N ILE A 227 -6.40 -9.26 -7.27
CA ILE A 227 -4.95 -9.23 -7.53
C ILE A 227 -4.59 -10.16 -8.70
N VAL A 228 -5.11 -11.38 -8.70
CA VAL A 228 -4.89 -12.34 -9.79
C VAL A 228 -5.43 -11.82 -11.12
N SER A 229 -6.62 -11.19 -11.11
CA SER A 229 -7.23 -10.61 -12.30
C SER A 229 -6.36 -9.49 -12.89
N ILE A 230 -5.83 -8.58 -12.06
CA ILE A 230 -4.90 -7.53 -12.49
C ILE A 230 -3.68 -8.17 -13.17
N VAL A 231 -3.10 -9.20 -12.57
CA VAL A 231 -1.90 -9.88 -13.11
C VAL A 231 -2.19 -10.58 -14.44
N GLN A 232 -3.35 -11.21 -14.58
CA GLN A 232 -3.79 -11.82 -15.84
C GLN A 232 -3.97 -10.77 -16.95
N GLN A 233 -4.57 -9.63 -16.63
CA GLN A 233 -4.72 -8.53 -17.58
C GLN A 233 -3.35 -7.99 -18.02
N LEU A 234 -2.43 -7.82 -17.07
CA LEU A 234 -1.06 -7.38 -17.35
C LEU A 234 -0.31 -8.38 -18.23
N ALA A 235 -0.43 -9.69 -17.96
CA ALA A 235 0.15 -10.73 -18.79
C ALA A 235 -0.38 -10.70 -20.23
N GLY A 236 -1.68 -10.44 -20.41
CA GLY A 236 -2.29 -10.23 -21.73
C GLY A 236 -1.64 -9.08 -22.50
N THR A 237 -1.43 -7.93 -21.85
CA THR A 237 -0.81 -6.76 -22.50
C THR A 237 0.65 -6.96 -22.90
N VAL A 238 1.37 -7.89 -22.26
CA VAL A 238 2.74 -8.22 -22.65
C VAL A 238 2.79 -9.03 -23.94
N GLY A 239 1.79 -9.89 -24.17
CA GLY A 239 1.60 -10.55 -25.47
C GLY A 239 1.38 -9.55 -26.61
N ASP A 240 0.75 -8.41 -26.31
CA ASP A 240 0.51 -7.32 -27.26
C ASP A 240 1.71 -6.37 -27.44
N GLY A 241 2.92 -6.79 -27.06
CA GLY A 241 4.18 -6.09 -27.34
C GLY A 241 4.57 -5.01 -26.33
N ALA A 242 4.21 -5.16 -25.06
CA ALA A 242 4.82 -4.36 -23.98
C ALA A 242 6.32 -4.71 -23.87
N SER A 243 7.17 -3.69 -23.79
CA SER A 243 8.63 -3.90 -23.82
C SER A 243 9.21 -4.48 -22.53
N ASN A 244 8.51 -4.38 -21.40
CA ASN A 244 9.04 -4.69 -20.07
C ASN A 244 8.00 -5.36 -19.15
N PHE A 245 7.95 -6.71 -19.11
CA PHE A 245 7.22 -7.44 -18.05
C PHE A 245 7.86 -7.24 -16.67
N SER A 246 9.13 -6.80 -16.60
CA SER A 246 9.86 -6.51 -15.36
C SER A 246 9.17 -5.45 -14.49
N SER A 247 8.32 -4.60 -15.05
CA SER A 247 7.49 -3.66 -14.30
C SER A 247 6.58 -4.35 -13.26
N ILE A 248 6.18 -5.61 -13.49
CA ILE A 248 5.37 -6.42 -12.57
C ILE A 248 6.23 -7.02 -11.44
N MET A 249 7.55 -7.07 -11.62
CA MET A 249 8.50 -7.60 -10.63
C MET A 249 8.92 -6.57 -9.58
N HIS A 250 8.28 -5.41 -9.54
CA HIS A 250 8.54 -4.42 -8.51
C HIS A 250 8.18 -4.94 -7.11
N SER A 251 8.86 -4.43 -6.08
CA SER A 251 8.77 -4.96 -4.71
C SER A 251 7.35 -4.92 -4.14
N SER A 252 6.55 -3.88 -4.44
CA SER A 252 5.14 -3.80 -4.04
C SER A 252 4.28 -4.88 -4.68
N ALA A 253 4.42 -5.08 -6.00
CA ALA A 253 3.70 -6.10 -6.73
C ALA A 253 4.05 -7.51 -6.21
N SER A 254 5.34 -7.76 -5.93
CA SER A 254 5.80 -9.00 -5.30
C SER A 254 5.14 -9.25 -3.94
N VAL A 255 5.09 -8.25 -3.04
CA VAL A 255 4.40 -8.37 -1.76
C VAL A 255 2.90 -8.67 -1.94
N CYS A 256 2.24 -7.98 -2.86
CA CYS A 256 0.82 -8.22 -3.14
C CYS A 256 0.56 -9.63 -3.69
N LEU A 257 1.43 -10.10 -4.60
CA LEU A 257 1.37 -11.43 -5.19
C LEU A 257 1.59 -12.53 -4.15
N VAL A 258 2.60 -12.40 -3.30
CA VAL A 258 2.89 -13.38 -2.24
C VAL A 258 1.72 -13.44 -1.25
N THR A 259 1.19 -12.29 -0.83
CA THR A 259 0.01 -12.21 0.04
C THR A 259 -1.19 -12.91 -0.60
N SER A 260 -1.49 -12.60 -1.88
CA SER A 260 -2.58 -13.25 -2.61
C SER A 260 -2.37 -14.75 -2.78
N ALA A 261 -1.17 -15.19 -3.13
CA ALA A 261 -0.86 -16.60 -3.35
C ALA A 261 -1.02 -17.41 -2.06
N ARG A 262 -0.53 -16.87 -0.94
CA ARG A 262 -0.68 -17.47 0.39
C ARG A 262 -2.15 -17.63 0.77
N THR A 263 -2.97 -16.61 0.55
CA THR A 263 -4.43 -16.68 0.77
C THR A 263 -5.06 -17.75 -0.12
N SER A 264 -4.81 -17.74 -1.44
CA SER A 264 -5.37 -18.75 -2.34
C SER A 264 -5.00 -20.18 -1.95
N LEU A 265 -3.75 -20.42 -1.53
CA LEU A 265 -3.29 -21.73 -1.06
C LEU A 265 -4.00 -22.16 0.22
N LEU A 266 -4.27 -21.24 1.15
CA LEU A 266 -5.02 -21.52 2.37
C LEU A 266 -6.44 -22.05 2.06
N PHE A 267 -7.14 -21.42 1.12
CA PHE A 267 -8.47 -21.88 0.69
C PHE A 267 -8.43 -23.25 0.00
N VAL A 268 -7.44 -23.47 -0.89
CA VAL A 268 -7.28 -24.76 -1.57
C VAL A 268 -6.96 -25.88 -0.57
N TRP A 269 -6.11 -25.60 0.41
CA TRP A 269 -5.74 -26.57 1.44
C TRP A 269 -6.96 -26.97 2.28
N ILE A 270 -7.71 -26.00 2.80
CA ILE A 270 -8.92 -26.27 3.61
C ILE A 270 -9.97 -27.03 2.82
N SER A 271 -10.20 -26.66 1.56
CA SER A 271 -11.15 -27.36 0.69
C SER A 271 -10.78 -28.84 0.51
N LYS A 272 -9.48 -29.14 0.33
CA LYS A 272 -9.00 -30.53 0.24
C LYS A 272 -9.17 -31.28 1.56
N SER A 273 -8.79 -30.67 2.68
CA SER A 273 -8.91 -31.29 4.00
C SER A 273 -10.36 -31.61 4.36
N LEU A 274 -11.30 -30.72 4.07
CA LEU A 274 -12.73 -30.98 4.25
C LEU A 274 -13.25 -32.06 3.30
N GLY A 275 -12.79 -32.06 2.04
CA GLY A 275 -13.13 -33.11 1.06
C GLY A 275 -12.64 -34.51 1.46
N GLU A 276 -11.45 -34.61 2.05
CA GLU A 276 -10.90 -35.86 2.59
C GLU A 276 -11.62 -36.34 3.86
N LEU A 277 -12.24 -35.44 4.63
CA LEU A 277 -13.08 -35.78 5.78
C LEU A 277 -14.47 -36.29 5.38
N ILE A 278 -15.01 -35.85 4.24
CA ILE A 278 -16.35 -36.22 3.74
C ILE A 278 -16.31 -37.54 2.95
N LEU A 279 -15.18 -37.88 2.31
CA LEU A 279 -15.00 -39.18 1.65
C LEU A 279 -14.40 -40.20 2.63
N PRO A 280 -15.13 -41.24 3.06
CA PRO A 280 -14.54 -42.26 3.91
C PRO A 280 -13.39 -42.92 3.15
N ARG A 281 -12.22 -43.01 3.79
CA ARG A 281 -11.10 -43.83 3.30
C ARG A 281 -11.63 -45.24 3.08
N THR A 282 -11.97 -45.58 1.84
CA THR A 282 -12.14 -46.96 1.41
C THR A 282 -10.78 -47.62 1.55
N ARG A 283 -10.58 -48.26 2.72
CA ARG A 283 -9.46 -49.18 2.94
C ARG A 283 -9.67 -50.37 2.00
N TYR A 284 -8.77 -50.52 1.04
CA TYR A 284 -8.49 -51.81 0.42
C TYR A 284 -7.54 -52.60 1.32
#